data_AF-A0A355SBR1-F1
#
_entry.id   AF-A0A355SBR1-F1
#
_cell.length_a   1.000
_cell.length_b   1.000
_cell.length_c   1.000
_cell.angle_alpha   90.00
_cell.angle_beta   90.00
_cell.angle_gamma   90.00
#
_symmetry.space_group_name_H-M   'P 1'
#
loop_
_entity.id
_entity.type
_entity.pdbx_description
1 polymer ?
#
loop_
_entity_poly.entity_id
_entity_poly.type
_entity_poly.pdbx_seq_one_letter_code
_entity_poly.pdbx_strand_id
1 'polypeptide(L)'
;MFCFQCEQTAGCTGCKGRAGVCGKSSYVANLQDELTGALIALARCANKSKPTSSTSYTMIEGLFKTITNVNFDGESVKGEIEKVHREKDALISQHEHHSPTCKCSIDYDMKKLWTCNEDIRSL
;
A
#
# COMPACT_ATOMS: atom_id res chain seq x y z
N MET A 1 0.40 13.33 4.99
CA MET A 1 0.06 12.12 5.76
C MET A 1 -1.29 12.28 6.43
N PHE A 2 -2.01 11.17 6.54
CA PHE A 2 -3.09 10.96 7.48
C PHE A 2 -2.92 9.52 7.96
N CYS A 3 -2.67 9.30 9.26
CA CYS A 3 -2.45 7.95 9.80
C CYS A 3 -3.11 7.80 11.16
N PHE A 4 -3.91 6.74 11.32
CA PHE A 4 -4.73 6.49 12.50
C PHE A 4 -4.73 5.02 12.95
N GLN A 5 -3.76 4.22 12.50
CA GLN A 5 -3.76 2.77 12.72
C GLN A 5 -3.43 2.33 14.16
N CYS A 6 -2.75 3.18 14.93
CA CYS A 6 -2.35 2.86 16.29
C CYS A 6 -3.19 3.63 17.32
N GLU A 7 -3.32 3.05 18.50
CA GLU A 7 -4.05 3.62 19.63
C GLU A 7 -3.50 5.01 20.03
N GLN A 8 -2.18 5.20 19.94
CA GLN A 8 -1.48 6.44 20.32
C GLN A 8 -1.59 7.56 19.28
N THR A 9 -2.51 7.50 18.32
CA THR A 9 -2.62 8.54 17.29
C THR A 9 -2.96 9.91 17.89
N ALA A 10 -2.49 10.99 17.27
CA ALA A 10 -2.65 12.34 17.79
C ALA A 10 -4.14 12.67 18.05
N GLY A 11 -4.44 13.02 19.30
CA GLY A 11 -5.79 13.40 19.75
C GLY A 11 -6.85 12.32 19.52
N CYS A 12 -6.46 11.04 19.44
CA CYS A 12 -7.35 9.91 19.14
C CYS A 12 -8.15 10.06 17.83
N THR A 13 -7.65 10.87 16.88
CA THR A 13 -8.34 11.15 15.60
C THR A 13 -7.46 10.90 14.39
N GLY A 14 -6.16 11.14 14.47
CA GLY A 14 -5.24 10.90 13.36
C GLY A 14 -4.02 11.82 13.36
N CYS A 15 -2.86 11.28 13.01
CA CYS A 15 -1.64 12.04 12.78
C CYS A 15 -1.69 12.72 11.40
N LYS A 16 -1.75 14.06 11.38
CA LYS A 16 -1.91 14.89 10.16
C LYS A 16 -0.74 15.85 9.88
N GLY A 17 0.24 15.90 10.78
CA GLY A 17 1.35 16.86 10.75
C GLY A 17 2.58 16.38 9.96
N ARG A 18 3.76 16.86 10.37
CA ARG A 18 5.06 16.46 9.79
C ARG A 18 5.53 15.07 10.23
N ALA A 19 4.99 14.55 11.33
CA ALA A 19 5.27 13.22 11.84
C ALA A 19 4.09 12.70 12.66
N GLY A 20 4.01 11.37 12.79
CA GLY A 20 3.13 10.71 13.75
C GLY A 20 3.74 10.62 15.15
N VAL A 21 2.91 10.30 16.14
CA VAL A 21 3.34 10.13 17.54
C VAL A 21 4.41 9.04 17.68
N CYS A 22 4.37 8.00 16.85
CA CYS A 22 5.39 6.96 16.79
C CYS A 22 6.72 7.39 16.14
N GLY A 23 6.85 8.64 15.72
CA GLY A 23 8.06 9.16 15.04
C GLY A 23 8.07 8.95 13.52
N LYS A 24 7.04 8.31 12.93
CA LYS A 24 6.95 8.12 11.47
C LYS A 24 6.80 9.49 10.78
N SER A 25 7.76 9.87 9.95
CA SER A 25 7.70 11.13 9.19
C SER A 25 6.55 11.11 8.17
N SER A 26 6.07 12.29 7.79
CA SER A 26 5.03 12.41 6.78
C SER A 26 5.47 11.85 5.43
N TYR A 27 6.77 11.91 5.13
CA TYR A 27 7.37 11.32 3.94
C TYR A 27 7.22 9.79 3.93
N VAL A 28 7.65 9.12 5.00
CA VAL A 28 7.54 7.65 5.11
C VAL A 28 6.08 7.22 5.17
N ALA A 29 5.22 7.98 5.86
CA ALA A 29 3.79 7.70 5.89
C ALA A 29 3.15 7.76 4.49
N ASN A 30 3.48 8.76 3.69
CA ASN A 30 2.99 8.86 2.31
C ASN A 30 3.53 7.71 1.43
N LEU A 31 4.79 7.30 1.62
CA LEU A 31 5.34 6.12 0.91
C LEU A 31 4.65 4.82 1.32
N GLN A 32 4.27 4.67 2.59
CA GLN A 32 3.49 3.50 3.03
C GLN A 32 2.05 3.52 2.46
N ASP A 33 1.47 4.70 2.23
CA ASP A 33 0.22 4.84 1.48
C ASP A 33 0.40 4.40 0.01
N GLU A 34 1.49 4.84 -0.65
CA GLU A 34 1.83 4.41 -2.01
C GLU A 34 2.04 2.89 -2.11
N LEU A 35 2.76 2.30 -1.17
CA LEU A 35 2.93 0.84 -1.06
C LEU A 35 1.59 0.13 -0.90
N THR A 36 0.69 0.65 -0.05
CA THR A 36 -0.66 0.09 0.12
C THR A 36 -1.44 0.16 -1.19
N GLY A 37 -1.35 1.28 -1.92
CA GLY A 37 -1.93 1.45 -3.24
C GLY A 37 -1.44 0.42 -4.27
N ALA A 38 -0.14 0.14 -4.28
CA ALA A 38 0.49 -0.88 -5.13
C ALA A 38 0.04 -2.31 -4.74
N LEU A 39 -0.06 -2.61 -3.44
CA LEU A 39 -0.55 -3.91 -2.95
C LEU A 39 -2.00 -4.17 -3.35
N ILE A 40 -2.85 -3.13 -3.34
CA ILE A 40 -4.23 -3.23 -3.85
C ILE A 40 -4.23 -3.57 -5.35
N ALA A 41 -3.33 -3.00 -6.16
CA ALA A 41 -3.19 -3.36 -7.57
C ALA A 41 -2.71 -4.81 -7.74
N LEU A 42 -1.72 -5.24 -6.96
CA LEU A 42 -1.26 -6.63 -6.93
C LEU A 42 -2.40 -7.60 -6.62
N ALA A 43 -3.23 -7.31 -5.60
CA ALA A 43 -4.39 -8.11 -5.25
C ALA A 43 -5.42 -8.20 -6.40
N ARG A 44 -5.68 -7.08 -7.10
CA ARG A 44 -6.58 -7.05 -8.26
C ARG A 44 -6.06 -7.90 -9.42
N CYS A 45 -4.76 -7.85 -9.70
CA CYS A 45 -4.11 -8.68 -10.71
C CYS A 45 -4.13 -10.17 -10.32
N ALA A 46 -3.81 -10.48 -9.05
CA ALA A 46 -3.86 -11.83 -8.51
C ALA A 46 -5.25 -12.45 -8.61
N ASN A 47 -6.32 -11.68 -8.40
CA ASN A 47 -7.70 -12.20 -8.52
C ASN A 47 -8.10 -12.53 -9.97
N LYS A 48 -7.37 -12.02 -10.97
CA LYS A 48 -7.59 -12.29 -12.39
C LYS A 48 -6.56 -13.25 -12.98
N SER A 49 -5.60 -13.67 -12.16
CA SER A 49 -4.46 -14.47 -12.58
C SER A 49 -4.23 -15.65 -11.65
N LYS A 50 -3.17 -16.42 -11.89
CA LYS A 50 -2.77 -17.49 -10.98
C LYS A 50 -1.65 -17.00 -10.04
N PRO A 51 -1.96 -16.56 -8.81
CA PRO A 51 -0.94 -16.11 -7.88
C PRO A 51 0.04 -17.24 -7.56
N THR A 52 1.30 -16.87 -7.34
CA THR A 52 2.37 -17.79 -6.95
C THR A 52 2.67 -17.64 -5.46
N SER A 53 3.53 -18.51 -4.92
CA SER A 53 4.06 -18.32 -3.56
C SER A 53 4.84 -17.01 -3.43
N SER A 54 5.50 -16.54 -4.50
CA SER A 54 6.17 -15.23 -4.53
C SER A 54 5.16 -14.08 -4.38
N THR A 55 4.00 -14.21 -5.02
CA THR A 55 2.91 -13.24 -4.90
C THR A 55 2.43 -13.11 -3.46
N SER A 56 2.18 -14.26 -2.80
CA SER A 56 1.75 -14.29 -1.41
C SER A 56 2.83 -13.73 -0.46
N TYR A 57 4.10 -14.07 -0.69
CA TYR A 57 5.20 -13.59 0.13
C TYR A 57 5.38 -12.07 0.01
N THR A 58 5.35 -11.55 -1.23
CA THR A 58 5.41 -10.11 -1.52
C THR A 58 4.24 -9.36 -0.90
N MET A 59 3.04 -9.93 -0.92
CA MET A 59 1.88 -9.36 -0.23
C MET A 59 2.09 -9.27 1.28
N ILE A 60 2.55 -10.35 1.91
CA ILE A 60 2.77 -10.41 3.36
C ILE A 60 3.87 -9.44 3.80
N GLU A 61 5.00 -9.39 3.10
CA GLU A 61 6.11 -8.49 3.43
C GLU A 61 5.73 -7.02 3.25
N GLY A 62 5.03 -6.70 2.15
CA GLY A 62 4.54 -5.35 1.91
C GLY A 62 3.61 -4.88 3.03
N LEU A 63 2.64 -5.71 3.43
CA LEU A 63 1.74 -5.42 4.56
C LEU A 63 2.50 -5.31 5.89
N PHE A 64 3.47 -6.19 6.15
CA PHE A 64 4.21 -6.18 7.40
C PHE A 64 5.05 -4.90 7.55
N LYS A 65 5.64 -4.40 6.46
CA LYS A 65 6.42 -3.16 6.45
C LYS A 65 5.60 -1.89 6.75
N THR A 66 4.27 -1.91 6.66
CA THR A 66 3.41 -0.76 6.98
C THR A 66 2.90 -0.76 8.43
N ILE A 67 3.13 -1.85 9.17
CA ILE A 67 2.75 -1.96 10.60
C ILE A 67 3.53 -0.94 11.45
N THR A 68 2.88 -0.46 12.51
CA THR A 68 3.45 0.50 13.46
C THR A 68 4.78 -0.02 14.03
N ASN A 69 5.80 0.84 14.02
CA ASN A 69 7.15 0.57 14.52
C ASN A 69 7.94 -0.52 13.78
N VAL A 70 7.54 -0.90 12.56
CA VAL A 70 8.29 -1.90 11.77
C VAL A 70 9.34 -1.26 10.87
N ASN A 71 8.97 -0.28 10.04
CA ASN A 71 9.90 0.32 9.08
C ASN A 71 9.75 1.84 8.98
N PHE A 72 10.85 2.55 9.23
CA PHE A 72 10.97 4.00 9.13
C PHE A 72 11.90 4.46 8.00
N ASP A 73 12.48 3.53 7.24
CA ASP A 73 13.40 3.83 6.14
C ASP A 73 12.62 3.99 4.83
N GLY A 74 12.59 5.22 4.30
CA GLY A 74 11.90 5.53 3.05
C GLY A 74 12.48 4.82 1.82
N GLU A 75 13.78 4.56 1.77
CA GLU A 75 14.38 3.82 0.64
C GLU A 75 14.02 2.33 0.71
N SER A 76 13.97 1.76 1.92
CA SER A 76 13.44 0.41 2.14
C SER A 76 11.98 0.26 1.70
N VAL A 77 11.14 1.29 1.93
CA VAL A 77 9.74 1.30 1.47
C VAL A 77 9.64 1.43 -0.04
N LYS A 78 10.43 2.30 -0.68
CA LYS A 78 10.49 2.39 -2.15
C LYS A 78 10.93 1.07 -2.79
N GLY A 79 11.96 0.42 -2.24
CA GLY A 79 12.39 -0.88 -2.71
C GLY A 79 11.29 -1.94 -2.65
N GLU A 80 10.41 -1.85 -1.64
CA GLU A 80 9.24 -2.72 -1.54
C GLU A 80 8.18 -2.38 -2.60
N ILE A 81 7.91 -1.10 -2.87
CA ILE A 81 6.99 -0.66 -3.94
C ILE A 81 7.44 -1.26 -5.28
N GLU A 82 8.73 -1.11 -5.60
CA GLU A 82 9.31 -1.66 -6.83
C GLU A 82 9.21 -3.19 -6.88
N LYS A 83 9.33 -3.87 -5.74
CA LYS A 83 9.14 -5.33 -5.66
C LYS A 83 7.69 -5.71 -5.96
N VAL A 84 6.72 -5.01 -5.37
CA VAL A 84 5.29 -5.20 -5.62
C VAL A 84 4.96 -4.97 -7.08
N HIS A 85 5.52 -3.92 -7.70
CA HIS A 85 5.33 -3.65 -9.13
C HIS A 85 5.89 -4.76 -10.02
N ARG A 86 7.10 -5.25 -9.76
CA ARG A 86 7.67 -6.39 -10.52
C ARG A 86 6.80 -7.65 -10.43
N GLU A 87 6.30 -7.98 -9.24
CA GLU A 87 5.44 -9.16 -9.05
C GLU A 87 4.08 -8.96 -9.75
N LYS A 88 3.51 -7.74 -9.68
CA LYS A 88 2.28 -7.38 -10.41
C LYS A 88 2.46 -7.53 -11.92
N ASP A 89 3.58 -7.07 -12.47
CA ASP A 89 3.88 -7.14 -13.90
C ASP A 89 4.12 -8.59 -14.36
N ALA A 90 4.71 -9.41 -13.50
CA ALA A 90 4.85 -10.85 -13.73
C ALA A 90 3.49 -11.56 -13.81
N LEU A 91 2.50 -11.15 -13.00
CA LEU A 91 1.13 -11.68 -13.09
C LEU A 91 0.40 -11.22 -14.36
N ILE A 92 0.56 -9.95 -14.75
CA ILE A 92 -0.04 -9.39 -15.97
C ILE A 92 0.45 -10.15 -17.21
N SER A 93 1.73 -10.50 -17.23
CA SER A 93 2.36 -11.23 -18.34
C SER A 93 1.81 -12.64 -18.55
N GLN A 94 1.09 -13.21 -17.57
CA GLN A 94 0.48 -14.54 -17.68
C GLN A 94 -0.85 -14.56 -18.44
N HIS A 95 -1.43 -13.41 -18.80
CA HIS A 95 -2.77 -13.33 -19.39
C HIS A 95 -2.79 -12.57 -20.72
N GLU A 96 -3.26 -13.24 -21.78
CA GLU A 96 -3.36 -12.72 -23.15
C GLU A 96 -4.32 -11.51 -23.34
N HIS A 97 -5.07 -11.13 -22.31
CA HIS A 97 -6.04 -10.02 -22.35
C HIS A 97 -5.72 -8.87 -21.40
N HIS A 98 -4.55 -8.88 -20.75
CA HIS A 98 -4.12 -7.78 -19.89
C HIS A 98 -3.15 -6.85 -20.62
N SER A 99 -3.71 -5.83 -21.25
CA SER A 99 -2.95 -4.66 -21.70
C SER A 99 -2.33 -3.92 -20.50
N PRO A 100 -1.18 -3.23 -20.65
CA PRO A 100 -0.65 -2.29 -19.66
C PRO A 100 -1.66 -1.23 -19.19
N THR A 101 -2.72 -1.02 -19.97
CA THR A 101 -3.84 -0.13 -19.66
C THR A 101 -4.95 -0.78 -18.81
N CYS A 102 -4.78 -2.02 -18.35
CA CYS A 102 -5.76 -2.67 -17.49
C CYS A 102 -5.98 -1.85 -16.21
N LYS A 103 -7.23 -1.49 -15.90
CA LYS A 103 -7.57 -0.84 -14.61
C LYS A 103 -7.13 -1.65 -13.38
N CYS A 104 -6.92 -2.96 -13.53
CA CYS A 104 -6.42 -3.83 -12.48
C CYS A 104 -4.96 -3.55 -12.09
N SER A 105 -4.13 -3.08 -13.03
CA SER A 105 -2.70 -2.84 -12.83
C SER A 105 -2.38 -1.45 -12.29
N ILE A 106 -3.40 -0.58 -12.19
CA ILE A 106 -3.25 0.79 -11.70
C ILE A 106 -3.27 0.78 -10.17
N ASP A 107 -2.21 1.32 -9.58
CA ASP A 107 -2.08 1.56 -8.16
C ASP A 107 -3.24 2.40 -7.64
N TYR A 108 -3.79 1.99 -6.50
CA TYR A 108 -4.89 2.73 -5.90
C TYR A 108 -4.38 4.01 -5.22
N ASP A 109 -4.88 5.16 -5.65
CA ASP A 109 -4.61 6.43 -4.99
C ASP A 109 -5.31 6.50 -3.63
N MET A 110 -4.56 6.25 -2.56
CA MET A 110 -5.06 6.25 -1.19
C MET A 110 -5.68 7.57 -0.75
N LYS A 111 -5.37 8.70 -1.41
CA LYS A 111 -6.04 9.98 -1.12
C LYS A 111 -7.55 9.88 -1.34
N LYS A 112 -8.00 9.06 -2.29
CA LYS A 112 -9.42 8.80 -2.54
C LYS A 112 -10.12 8.19 -1.33
N LEU A 113 -9.44 7.31 -0.60
CA LEU A 113 -9.95 6.74 0.65
C LEU A 113 -9.91 7.78 1.78
N TRP A 114 -8.81 8.52 1.90
CA TRP A 114 -8.65 9.51 2.97
C TRP A 114 -9.68 10.65 2.89
N THR A 115 -10.15 11.01 1.70
CA THR A 115 -11.15 12.06 1.50
C THR A 115 -12.56 11.55 1.21
N CYS A 116 -12.84 10.24 1.28
CA CYS A 116 -14.19 9.72 1.04
C CYS A 116 -15.11 9.90 2.26
N ASN A 117 -16.35 9.42 2.10
CA ASN A 117 -17.32 9.30 3.19
C ASN A 117 -16.71 8.54 4.37
N GLU A 118 -16.98 9.01 5.58
CA GLU A 118 -16.32 8.50 6.77
C GLU A 118 -16.67 7.06 7.13
N ASP A 119 -17.91 6.64 6.88
CA ASP A 119 -18.35 5.27 7.10
C ASP A 119 -17.63 4.32 6.13
N ILE A 120 -17.49 4.72 4.87
CA ILE A 120 -16.71 3.97 3.88
C ILE A 120 -15.23 3.91 4.26
N ARG A 121 -14.65 5.02 4.75
CA ARG A 121 -13.25 5.07 5.21
C ARG A 121 -13.02 4.22 6.47
N SER A 122 -14.07 4.01 7.27
CA SER A 122 -14.01 3.26 8.52
C SER A 122 -14.06 1.74 8.33
N LEU A 123 -14.68 1.26 7.24
CA LEU A 123 -14.80 -0.15 6.89
C LEU A 123 -13.51 -0.69 6.23
#